data_AF-A0A2S9BS72-F1
#
_entry.id   AF-A0A2S9BS72-F1
#
_cell.length_a   1.000
_cell.length_b   1.000
_cell.length_c   1.000
_cell.angle_alpha   90.00
_cell.angle_beta   90.00
_cell.angle_gamma   90.00
#
_symmetry.space_group_name_H-M   'P 1'
#
loop_
_entity.id
_entity.type
_entity.pdbx_description
1 polymer ?
#
loop_
_entity_poly.entity_id
_entity_poly.type
_entity_poly.pdbx_seq_one_letter_code
_entity_poly.pdbx_strand_id
1 'polypeptide(L)'
;MTVSAPASAPAATLPFVDRGPLSHAVMSHLTGDDDAAAADHTGLATAAVAASADVVRDDDIQLALFVLYASSYGSLPQLDADLEWDPALLTTRRILEEAFESALRARVPMPESPEPTVDAVGRALFALAAADTGPSLSRHIAKKATREQAEETLIQRSVYTLREADPHSWAIPRLEGRAKAALVEIQSDEYGGGRPQRVHAELFARAMRAAGLDSTYGAYVDDVPAITLASHNMMSMFGLNRRLVGAIVGHLAAFEMTSSIPCRLYADGLHRLGFDPDVAAYFEEHVEADAVHEQIAARDLAGSLAEDHPELLPDILFGAAACLTVDGWGGEHILESWQAGTSSLRPRVAS
;
A
#
# COMPACT_ATOMS: atom_id res chain seq x y z
N MET A 1 48.35 -10.05 -0.08
CA MET A 1 47.04 -10.62 0.32
C MET A 1 46.09 -10.35 -0.82
N THR A 2 45.74 -11.40 -1.55
CA THR A 2 44.80 -11.37 -2.68
C THR A 2 43.41 -11.07 -2.16
N VAL A 3 42.85 -9.92 -2.52
CA VAL A 3 41.44 -9.59 -2.30
C VAL A 3 40.64 -10.48 -3.24
N SER A 4 39.99 -11.50 -2.69
CA SER A 4 39.00 -12.28 -3.42
C SER A 4 37.84 -11.35 -3.75
N ALA A 5 37.50 -11.24 -5.03
CA ALA A 5 36.23 -10.67 -5.45
C ALA A 5 35.08 -11.42 -4.76
N PRO A 6 33.98 -10.74 -4.38
CA PRO A 6 32.80 -11.45 -3.92
C PRO A 6 32.30 -12.33 -5.07
N ALA A 7 32.04 -13.60 -4.77
CA ALA A 7 31.37 -14.50 -5.69
C ALA A 7 30.03 -13.87 -6.09
N SER A 8 29.70 -13.86 -7.39
CA SER A 8 28.36 -13.48 -7.84
C SER A 8 27.37 -14.40 -7.13
N ALA A 9 26.49 -13.83 -6.30
CA ALA A 9 25.37 -14.58 -5.76
C ALA A 9 24.57 -15.13 -6.95
N PRO A 10 24.06 -16.38 -6.88
CA PRO A 10 23.16 -16.87 -7.92
C PRO A 10 21.98 -15.91 -8.00
N ALA A 11 21.61 -15.48 -9.21
CA ALA A 11 20.46 -14.62 -9.47
C ALA A 11 19.23 -15.23 -8.80
N ALA A 12 18.84 -14.67 -7.65
CA ALA A 12 17.64 -15.10 -6.97
C ALA A 12 16.48 -14.69 -7.87
N THR A 13 15.63 -15.64 -8.25
CA THR A 13 14.39 -15.35 -8.96
C THR A 13 13.46 -14.56 -8.03
N LEU A 14 12.63 -13.69 -8.60
CA LEU A 14 11.57 -13.03 -7.83
C LEU A 14 10.65 -14.09 -7.18
N PRO A 15 10.05 -13.79 -6.00
CA PRO A 15 9.20 -14.74 -5.28
C PRO A 15 7.78 -14.88 -5.88
N PHE A 16 7.55 -14.32 -7.06
CA PHE A 16 6.29 -14.31 -7.79
C PHE A 16 6.57 -14.29 -9.30
N VAL A 17 5.55 -14.62 -10.10
CA VAL A 17 5.64 -14.67 -11.57
C VAL A 17 4.90 -13.51 -12.22
N ASP A 18 5.17 -13.28 -13.51
CA ASP A 18 4.42 -12.30 -14.29
C ASP A 18 2.94 -12.70 -14.46
N ARG A 19 2.10 -11.69 -14.72
CA ARG A 19 0.65 -11.84 -14.96
C ARG A 19 0.26 -11.56 -16.40
N GLY A 20 1.24 -11.34 -17.27
CA GLY A 20 1.04 -11.04 -18.67
C GLY A 20 2.28 -10.40 -19.30
N PRO A 21 2.20 -10.07 -20.61
CA PRO A 21 3.34 -9.59 -21.37
C PRO A 21 3.99 -8.32 -20.79
N LEU A 22 3.21 -7.42 -20.19
CA LEU A 22 3.73 -6.17 -19.65
C LEU A 22 4.56 -6.40 -18.39
N SER A 23 3.99 -7.06 -17.38
CA SER A 23 4.69 -7.39 -16.13
C SER A 23 5.89 -8.28 -16.38
N HIS A 24 5.80 -9.21 -17.34
CA HIS A 24 6.94 -10.01 -17.80
C HIS A 24 8.10 -9.13 -18.28
N ALA A 25 7.84 -8.25 -19.25
CA ALA A 25 8.86 -7.39 -19.83
C ALA A 25 9.48 -6.43 -18.79
N VAL A 26 8.67 -5.90 -17.87
CA VAL A 26 9.15 -5.03 -16.77
C VAL A 26 10.03 -5.82 -15.79
N MET A 27 9.58 -7.00 -15.36
CA MET A 27 10.32 -7.84 -14.42
C MET A 27 11.66 -8.27 -15.01
N SER A 28 11.67 -8.75 -16.25
CA SER A 28 12.90 -9.20 -16.91
C SER A 28 13.92 -8.08 -17.09
N HIS A 29 13.48 -6.88 -17.47
CA HIS A 29 14.37 -5.72 -17.57
C HIS A 29 14.95 -5.39 -16.19
N LEU A 30 14.11 -5.28 -15.15
CA LEU A 30 14.57 -4.95 -13.80
C LEU A 30 15.47 -6.02 -13.15
N THR A 31 15.42 -7.28 -13.60
CA THR A 31 16.30 -8.35 -13.09
C THR A 31 17.60 -8.53 -13.88
N GLY A 32 17.84 -7.70 -14.90
CA GLY A 32 19.06 -7.77 -15.72
C GLY A 32 19.13 -8.99 -16.64
N ASP A 33 17.99 -9.50 -17.11
CA ASP A 33 17.96 -10.57 -18.12
C ASP A 33 18.28 -9.96 -19.51
N ASP A 34 19.55 -10.07 -19.92
CA ASP A 34 20.11 -9.43 -21.13
C ASP A 34 19.36 -9.80 -22.43
N ASP A 35 18.76 -10.99 -22.53
CA ASP A 35 17.98 -11.41 -23.69
C ASP A 35 16.56 -10.79 -23.70
N ALA A 36 16.09 -10.32 -22.54
CA ALA A 36 14.76 -9.73 -22.34
C ALA A 36 14.77 -8.21 -22.11
N ALA A 37 15.93 -7.59 -21.88
CA ALA A 37 16.13 -6.13 -21.95
C ALA A 37 15.79 -5.54 -23.34
N ALA A 38 15.61 -6.38 -24.35
CA ALA A 38 15.11 -6.02 -25.67
C ALA A 38 13.57 -5.93 -25.78
N ALA A 39 12.81 -6.31 -24.74
CA ALA A 39 11.35 -6.26 -24.75
C ALA A 39 10.83 -4.82 -24.62
N ASP A 40 9.97 -4.40 -25.54
CA ASP A 40 9.35 -3.06 -25.57
C ASP A 40 8.26 -2.92 -24.50
N HIS A 41 8.65 -2.90 -23.23
CA HIS A 41 7.72 -2.70 -22.11
C HIS A 41 6.99 -1.35 -22.17
N THR A 42 7.51 -0.35 -22.89
CA THR A 42 6.83 0.94 -23.12
C THR A 42 5.69 0.83 -24.13
N GLY A 43 5.93 0.16 -25.27
CA GLY A 43 4.88 -0.18 -26.23
C GLY A 43 3.82 -1.09 -25.63
N LEU A 44 4.24 -2.10 -24.85
CA LEU A 44 3.33 -2.98 -24.13
C LEU A 44 2.46 -2.23 -23.10
N ALA A 45 3.03 -1.27 -22.36
CA ALA A 45 2.26 -0.44 -21.43
C ALA A 45 1.17 0.36 -22.14
N THR A 46 1.51 0.97 -23.29
CA THR A 46 0.55 1.71 -24.12
C THR A 46 -0.58 0.79 -24.61
N ALA A 47 -0.23 -0.40 -25.09
CA ALA A 47 -1.21 -1.37 -25.58
C ALA A 47 -2.11 -1.90 -24.45
N ALA A 48 -1.54 -2.23 -23.29
CA ALA A 48 -2.27 -2.72 -22.13
C ALA A 48 -3.28 -1.68 -21.62
N VAL A 49 -2.86 -0.43 -21.44
CA VAL A 49 -3.75 0.67 -21.03
C VAL A 49 -4.89 0.87 -22.04
N ALA A 50 -4.60 0.83 -23.33
CA ALA A 50 -5.62 1.00 -24.36
C ALA A 50 -6.63 -0.16 -24.43
N ALA A 51 -6.20 -1.38 -24.08
CA ALA A 51 -7.03 -2.58 -24.11
C ALA A 51 -7.80 -2.82 -22.80
N SER A 52 -7.32 -2.28 -21.67
CA SER A 52 -7.90 -2.54 -20.36
C SER A 52 -9.26 -1.86 -20.18
N ALA A 53 -10.23 -2.63 -19.67
CA ALA A 53 -11.55 -2.10 -19.32
C ALA A 53 -11.58 -1.46 -17.92
N ASP A 54 -10.71 -1.91 -17.01
CA ASP A 54 -10.55 -1.35 -15.67
C ASP A 54 -9.09 -1.49 -15.22
N VAL A 55 -8.31 -0.43 -15.43
CA VAL A 55 -6.89 -0.36 -15.04
C VAL A 55 -6.67 -0.65 -13.55
N VAL A 56 -7.65 -0.37 -12.69
CA VAL A 56 -7.55 -0.62 -11.24
C VAL A 56 -7.60 -2.13 -10.92
N ARG A 57 -8.27 -2.92 -11.75
CA ARG A 57 -8.46 -4.37 -11.57
C ARG A 57 -7.68 -5.21 -12.58
N ASP A 58 -6.85 -4.58 -13.40
CA ASP A 58 -6.04 -5.25 -14.40
C ASP A 58 -4.80 -5.87 -13.75
N ASP A 59 -4.73 -7.20 -13.77
CA ASP A 59 -3.70 -7.99 -13.12
C ASP A 59 -2.29 -7.70 -13.68
N ASP A 60 -2.16 -7.53 -14.99
CA ASP A 60 -0.87 -7.31 -15.65
C ASP A 60 -0.36 -5.88 -15.37
N ILE A 61 -1.25 -4.88 -15.48
CA ILE A 61 -0.90 -3.48 -15.21
C ILE A 61 -0.56 -3.27 -13.72
N GLN A 62 -1.36 -3.79 -12.80
CA GLN A 62 -1.12 -3.56 -11.37
C GLN A 62 0.13 -4.29 -10.86
N LEU A 63 0.47 -5.47 -11.40
CA LEU A 63 1.74 -6.11 -11.09
C LEU A 63 2.93 -5.32 -11.68
N ALA A 64 2.83 -4.85 -12.92
CA ALA A 64 3.88 -4.04 -13.52
C ALA A 64 4.16 -2.76 -12.71
N LEU A 65 3.11 -2.03 -12.30
CA LEU A 65 3.23 -0.88 -11.40
C LEU A 65 3.87 -1.26 -10.06
N PHE A 66 3.45 -2.37 -9.45
CA PHE A 66 4.00 -2.86 -8.18
C PHE A 66 5.51 -3.06 -8.27
N VAL A 67 6.00 -3.72 -9.32
CA VAL A 67 7.44 -4.00 -9.51
C VAL A 67 8.21 -2.71 -9.79
N LEU A 68 7.68 -1.81 -10.62
CA LEU A 68 8.27 -0.49 -10.90
C LEU A 68 8.40 0.38 -9.63
N TYR A 69 7.44 0.28 -8.72
CA TYR A 69 7.55 0.95 -7.42
C TYR A 69 8.52 0.23 -6.49
N ALA A 70 8.52 -1.11 -6.45
CA ALA A 70 9.40 -1.89 -5.60
C ALA A 70 10.90 -1.58 -5.83
N SER A 71 11.29 -1.23 -7.06
CA SER A 71 12.63 -0.74 -7.41
C SER A 71 13.09 0.44 -6.53
N SER A 72 12.20 1.34 -6.14
CA SER A 72 12.54 2.49 -5.27
C SER A 72 12.65 2.16 -3.78
N TYR A 73 12.20 0.98 -3.33
CA TYR A 73 12.20 0.62 -1.89
C TYR A 73 13.33 -0.33 -1.49
N GLY A 74 13.96 -1.05 -2.43
CA GLY A 74 15.02 -2.02 -2.15
C GLY A 74 14.56 -3.29 -1.41
N SER A 75 13.24 -3.50 -1.27
CA SER A 75 12.63 -4.66 -0.60
C SER A 75 12.68 -5.96 -1.42
N LEU A 76 12.99 -5.85 -2.71
CA LEU A 76 13.22 -6.97 -3.62
C LEU A 76 14.67 -6.90 -4.12
N PRO A 77 15.63 -7.57 -3.44
CA PRO A 77 17.06 -7.50 -3.79
C PRO A 77 17.40 -8.11 -5.16
N GLN A 78 16.44 -8.78 -5.80
CA GLN A 78 16.55 -9.31 -7.15
C GLN A 78 16.48 -8.22 -8.23
N LEU A 79 15.93 -7.05 -7.91
CA LEU A 79 15.85 -5.93 -8.83
C LEU A 79 17.19 -5.19 -8.85
N ASP A 80 17.72 -4.91 -10.02
CA ASP A 80 18.95 -4.14 -10.20
C ASP A 80 18.73 -2.69 -9.76
N ALA A 81 19.49 -2.26 -8.75
CA ALA A 81 19.40 -0.92 -8.20
C ALA A 81 19.88 0.15 -9.20
N ASP A 82 20.75 -0.19 -10.15
CA ASP A 82 21.23 0.77 -11.16
C ASP A 82 20.13 1.12 -12.19
N LEU A 83 19.05 0.33 -12.24
CA LEU A 83 17.91 0.55 -13.13
C LEU A 83 16.79 1.39 -12.52
N GLU A 84 16.88 1.83 -11.25
CA GLU A 84 15.88 2.68 -10.59
C GLU A 84 15.57 3.95 -11.44
N TRP A 85 16.59 4.48 -12.10
CA TRP A 85 16.53 5.69 -12.92
C TRP A 85 16.62 5.42 -14.43
N ASP A 86 16.40 4.18 -14.86
CA ASP A 86 16.38 3.85 -16.28
C ASP A 86 15.28 4.66 -17.02
N PRO A 87 15.61 5.42 -18.07
CA PRO A 87 14.64 6.28 -18.75
C PRO A 87 13.45 5.55 -19.37
N ALA A 88 13.64 4.32 -19.84
CA ALA A 88 12.55 3.55 -20.44
C ALA A 88 11.58 3.07 -19.36
N LEU A 89 12.08 2.54 -18.24
CA LEU A 89 11.26 2.12 -17.11
C LEU A 89 10.48 3.29 -16.50
N LEU A 90 11.12 4.47 -16.37
CA LEU A 90 10.44 5.70 -15.95
C LEU A 90 9.32 6.12 -16.92
N THR A 91 9.55 5.97 -18.23
CA THR A 91 8.54 6.27 -19.26
C THR A 91 7.36 5.29 -19.17
N THR A 92 7.63 4.01 -18.99
CA THR A 92 6.60 2.98 -18.77
C THR A 92 5.81 3.26 -17.50
N ARG A 93 6.46 3.54 -16.37
CA ARG A 93 5.78 3.87 -15.11
C ARG A 93 4.84 5.05 -15.30
N ARG A 94 5.30 6.12 -15.97
CA ARG A 94 4.50 7.31 -16.23
C ARG A 94 3.22 7.01 -17.03
N ILE A 95 3.29 6.17 -18.07
CA ILE A 95 2.11 5.79 -18.87
C ILE A 95 1.07 5.09 -17.97
N LEU A 96 1.53 4.17 -17.12
CA LEU A 96 0.65 3.42 -16.23
C LEU A 96 0.09 4.30 -15.10
N GLU A 97 0.92 5.19 -14.52
CA GLU A 97 0.51 6.18 -13.51
C GLU A 97 -0.56 7.13 -14.04
N GLU A 98 -0.38 7.69 -15.25
CA GLU A 98 -1.35 8.62 -15.86
C GLU A 98 -2.72 7.94 -16.05
N ALA A 99 -2.73 6.69 -16.54
CA ALA A 99 -3.95 5.91 -16.68
C ALA A 99 -4.59 5.56 -15.33
N PHE A 100 -3.78 5.13 -14.36
CA PHE A 100 -4.24 4.73 -13.05
C PHE A 100 -4.82 5.91 -12.25
N GLU A 101 -4.11 7.03 -12.19
CA GLU A 101 -4.61 8.26 -11.55
C GLU A 101 -5.88 8.76 -12.23
N SER A 102 -5.95 8.75 -13.57
CA SER A 102 -7.16 9.14 -14.28
C SER A 102 -8.34 8.26 -13.90
N ALA A 103 -8.13 6.95 -13.76
CA ALA A 103 -9.17 6.02 -13.32
C ALA A 103 -9.62 6.30 -11.87
N LEU A 104 -8.68 6.59 -10.96
CA LEU A 104 -9.01 6.96 -9.57
C LEU A 104 -9.78 8.27 -9.50
N ARG A 105 -9.30 9.34 -10.16
CA ARG A 105 -9.97 10.65 -10.16
C ARG A 105 -11.37 10.61 -10.78
N ALA A 106 -11.64 9.69 -11.71
CA ALA A 106 -12.96 9.52 -12.30
C ALA A 106 -13.96 8.79 -11.38
N ARG A 107 -13.47 7.98 -10.42
CA ARG A 107 -14.29 7.05 -9.62
C ARG A 107 -14.36 7.41 -8.14
N VAL A 108 -13.35 8.11 -7.61
CA VAL A 108 -13.29 8.53 -6.21
C VAL A 108 -14.23 9.72 -6.01
N PRO A 109 -15.25 9.60 -5.12
CA PRO A 109 -16.15 10.70 -4.83
C PRO A 109 -15.40 11.81 -4.09
N MET A 110 -15.42 13.02 -4.62
CA MET A 110 -14.80 14.18 -3.98
C MET A 110 -15.73 14.77 -2.90
N PRO A 111 -15.25 14.96 -1.66
CA PRO A 111 -16.01 15.64 -0.63
C PRO A 111 -16.14 17.14 -0.95
N GLU A 112 -17.07 17.82 -0.27
CA GLU A 112 -17.17 19.27 -0.32
C GLU A 112 -15.89 19.90 0.25
N SER A 113 -15.36 20.92 -0.44
CA SER A 113 -14.14 21.59 -0.01
C SER A 113 -14.43 22.48 1.21
N PRO A 114 -13.77 22.27 2.36
CA PRO A 114 -13.86 23.19 3.49
C PRO A 114 -13.01 24.44 3.24
N GLU A 115 -13.10 25.40 4.15
CA GLU A 115 -12.10 26.49 4.24
C GLU A 115 -10.72 25.89 4.57
N PRO A 116 -9.62 26.44 4.01
CA PRO A 116 -8.25 25.97 4.23
C PRO A 116 -7.73 26.40 5.62
N THR A 117 -8.39 25.95 6.68
CA THR A 117 -7.99 26.16 8.07
C THR A 117 -7.85 24.82 8.76
N VAL A 118 -6.93 24.72 9.72
CA VAL A 118 -6.67 23.47 10.47
C VAL A 118 -7.96 22.84 10.99
N ASP A 119 -8.83 23.66 11.57
CA ASP A 119 -10.07 23.23 12.21
C ASP A 119 -11.14 22.77 11.20
N ALA A 120 -11.34 23.49 10.09
CA ALA A 120 -12.31 23.11 9.07
C ALA A 120 -11.88 21.86 8.29
N VAL A 121 -10.59 21.76 7.94
CA VAL A 121 -10.02 20.58 7.27
C VAL A 121 -10.08 19.36 8.18
N GLY A 122 -9.66 19.49 9.44
CA GLY A 122 -9.74 18.40 10.40
C GLY A 122 -11.18 17.89 10.55
N ARG A 123 -12.17 18.78 10.71
CA ARG A 123 -13.59 18.37 10.75
C ARG A 123 -14.05 17.64 9.49
N ALA A 124 -13.66 18.13 8.31
CA ALA A 124 -14.04 17.51 7.05
C ALA A 124 -13.47 16.08 6.93
N LEU A 125 -12.21 15.89 7.32
CA LEU A 125 -11.57 14.58 7.35
C LEU A 125 -12.25 13.64 8.36
N PHE A 126 -12.57 14.11 9.57
CA PHE A 126 -13.30 13.29 10.57
C PHE A 126 -14.70 12.91 10.11
N ALA A 127 -15.40 13.84 9.45
CA ALA A 127 -16.70 13.55 8.87
C ALA A 127 -16.59 12.51 7.74
N LEU A 128 -15.55 12.61 6.91
CA LEU A 128 -15.31 11.67 5.81
C LEU A 128 -15.00 10.25 6.34
N ALA A 129 -14.09 10.12 7.30
CA ALA A 129 -13.78 8.83 7.95
C ALA A 129 -14.97 8.23 8.70
N ALA A 130 -15.78 9.06 9.38
CA ALA A 130 -16.98 8.59 10.08
C ALA A 130 -18.13 8.18 9.13
N ALA A 131 -18.21 8.81 7.96
CA ALA A 131 -19.18 8.46 6.91
C ALA A 131 -18.80 7.16 6.19
N ASP A 132 -17.52 6.77 6.24
CA ASP A 132 -17.09 5.46 5.81
C ASP A 132 -17.70 4.38 6.71
N THR A 133 -18.86 3.91 6.26
CA THR A 133 -19.59 2.79 6.86
C THR A 133 -19.23 1.48 6.16
N GLY A 134 -18.07 1.45 5.49
CA GLY A 134 -17.62 0.46 4.54
C GLY A 134 -17.87 -1.00 4.94
N PRO A 135 -17.91 -1.90 3.94
CA PRO A 135 -18.22 -3.32 4.14
C PRO A 135 -17.43 -3.88 5.30
N SER A 136 -18.14 -4.55 6.21
CA SER A 136 -17.68 -4.78 7.57
C SER A 136 -16.64 -5.89 7.67
N LEU A 137 -15.52 -5.80 6.96
CA LEU A 137 -14.48 -6.83 6.92
C LEU A 137 -13.97 -7.09 8.34
N SER A 138 -13.57 -6.05 9.06
CA SER A 138 -13.16 -6.13 10.46
C SER A 138 -14.27 -6.71 11.36
N ARG A 139 -15.55 -6.32 11.19
CA ARG A 139 -16.66 -6.91 11.97
C ARG A 139 -16.95 -8.37 11.61
N HIS A 140 -16.76 -8.75 10.33
CA HIS A 140 -16.89 -10.13 9.88
C HIS A 140 -15.78 -10.97 10.48
N ILE A 141 -14.53 -10.47 10.49
CA ILE A 141 -13.41 -11.15 11.18
C ILE A 141 -13.68 -11.31 12.67
N ALA A 142 -14.12 -10.23 13.33
CA ALA A 142 -14.47 -10.27 14.75
C ALA A 142 -15.53 -11.33 15.07
N LYS A 143 -16.54 -11.53 14.22
CA LYS A 143 -17.77 -12.28 14.58
C LYS A 143 -17.99 -13.60 13.85
N LYS A 144 -17.53 -13.72 12.61
CA LYS A 144 -17.99 -14.75 11.65
C LYS A 144 -16.89 -15.43 10.87
N ALA A 145 -15.73 -14.80 10.69
CA ALA A 145 -14.67 -15.38 9.87
C ALA A 145 -14.24 -16.74 10.40
N THR A 146 -13.81 -17.60 9.47
CA THR A 146 -13.09 -18.84 9.75
C THR A 146 -11.59 -18.56 9.94
N ARG A 147 -10.83 -19.58 10.33
CA ARG A 147 -9.36 -19.47 10.44
C ARG A 147 -8.72 -19.17 9.09
N GLU A 148 -9.18 -19.86 8.05
CA GLU A 148 -8.70 -19.69 6.67
C GLU A 148 -8.95 -18.26 6.17
N GLN A 149 -10.13 -17.68 6.45
CA GLN A 149 -10.44 -16.30 6.10
C GLN A 149 -9.55 -15.28 6.84
N ALA A 150 -9.17 -15.56 8.09
CA ALA A 150 -8.23 -14.74 8.82
C ALA A 150 -6.81 -14.83 8.23
N GLU A 151 -6.36 -16.03 7.82
CA GLU A 151 -5.10 -16.24 7.11
C GLU A 151 -5.08 -15.51 5.76
N GLU A 152 -6.16 -15.60 4.97
CA GLU A 152 -6.30 -14.83 3.73
C GLU A 152 -6.18 -13.32 3.96
N THR A 153 -6.70 -12.82 5.09
CA THR A 153 -6.58 -11.40 5.44
C THR A 153 -5.12 -11.01 5.71
N LEU A 154 -4.38 -11.83 6.44
CA LEU A 154 -2.95 -11.60 6.68
C LEU A 154 -2.15 -11.64 5.36
N ILE A 155 -2.48 -12.57 4.47
CA ILE A 155 -1.90 -12.68 3.12
C ILE A 155 -2.15 -11.41 2.31
N GLN A 156 -3.40 -10.94 2.23
CA GLN A 156 -3.78 -9.71 1.52
C GLN A 156 -3.02 -8.49 2.05
N ARG A 157 -2.94 -8.35 3.38
CA ARG A 157 -2.26 -7.21 4.03
C ARG A 157 -0.74 -7.25 3.87
N SER A 158 -0.14 -8.43 3.65
CA SER A 158 1.31 -8.58 3.55
C SER A 158 1.98 -7.72 2.48
N VAL A 159 1.25 -7.38 1.41
CA VAL A 159 1.74 -6.52 0.32
C VAL A 159 2.19 -5.15 0.84
N TYR A 160 1.32 -4.51 1.65
CA TYR A 160 1.59 -3.20 2.24
C TYR A 160 2.30 -3.34 3.58
N THR A 161 1.77 -4.16 4.50
CA THR A 161 2.14 -4.11 5.91
C THR A 161 3.58 -4.58 6.17
N LEU A 162 4.15 -5.45 5.32
CA LEU A 162 5.58 -5.77 5.40
C LEU A 162 6.51 -4.64 4.91
N ARG A 163 5.94 -3.52 4.43
CA ARG A 163 6.58 -2.23 4.12
C ARG A 163 5.88 -1.06 4.83
N GLU A 164 5.23 -1.34 5.96
CA GLU A 164 4.45 -0.32 6.65
C GLU A 164 5.27 0.95 6.90
N ALA A 165 4.59 2.07 6.63
CA ALA A 165 5.03 3.46 6.63
C ALA A 165 5.94 3.90 5.45
N ASP A 166 6.57 3.00 4.70
CA ASP A 166 7.52 3.39 3.65
C ASP A 166 6.92 4.28 2.55
N PRO A 167 5.71 4.00 2.00
CA PRO A 167 5.12 4.87 0.97
C PRO A 167 4.90 6.31 1.45
N HIS A 168 4.52 6.50 2.71
CA HIS A 168 4.30 7.82 3.30
C HIS A 168 5.61 8.55 3.60
N SER A 169 6.69 7.83 3.90
CA SER A 169 8.02 8.41 4.13
C SER A 169 8.56 9.20 2.94
N TRP A 170 8.15 8.88 1.71
CA TRP A 170 8.49 9.69 0.54
C TRP A 170 7.99 11.14 0.64
N ALA A 171 6.96 11.43 1.43
CA ALA A 171 6.50 12.80 1.63
C ALA A 171 7.47 13.64 2.49
N ILE A 172 8.27 13.03 3.38
CA ILE A 172 9.19 13.72 4.29
C ILE A 172 10.12 14.73 3.58
N PRO A 173 10.86 14.36 2.50
CA PRO A 173 11.71 15.32 1.79
C PRO A 173 10.94 16.39 1.02
N ARG A 174 9.63 16.22 0.81
CA ARG A 174 8.75 17.11 0.03
C ARG A 174 7.98 18.11 0.90
N LEU A 175 7.93 17.89 2.21
CA LEU A 175 7.26 18.74 3.19
C LEU A 175 8.25 19.63 3.96
N GLU A 176 7.74 20.77 4.43
CA GLU A 176 8.42 21.73 5.29
C GLU A 176 7.52 22.11 6.49
N GLY A 177 8.07 22.83 7.46
CA GLY A 177 7.28 23.42 8.56
C GLY A 177 6.53 22.41 9.45
N ARG A 178 5.33 22.80 9.88
CA ARG A 178 4.49 22.06 10.85
C ARG A 178 4.11 20.67 10.33
N ALA A 179 3.65 20.61 9.08
CA ALA A 179 3.28 19.36 8.42
C ALA A 179 4.45 18.35 8.37
N LYS A 180 5.68 18.82 8.10
CA LYS A 180 6.86 17.94 8.13
C LYS A 180 7.10 17.36 9.52
N ALA A 181 7.02 18.20 10.56
CA ALA A 181 7.22 17.76 11.93
C ALA A 181 6.19 16.70 12.35
N ALA A 182 4.91 16.93 12.03
CA ALA A 182 3.82 16.00 12.30
C ALA A 182 4.00 14.66 11.56
N LEU A 183 4.38 14.69 10.28
CA LEU A 183 4.68 13.45 9.54
C LEU A 183 5.84 12.68 10.18
N VAL A 184 6.94 13.36 10.53
CA VAL A 184 8.10 12.69 11.17
C VAL A 184 7.73 12.09 12.53
N GLU A 185 6.84 12.73 13.29
CA GLU A 185 6.33 12.20 14.55
C GLU A 185 5.58 10.88 14.35
N ILE A 186 4.61 10.84 13.44
CA ILE A 186 3.86 9.62 13.08
C ILE A 186 4.83 8.54 12.60
N GLN A 187 5.66 8.84 11.59
CA GLN A 187 6.59 7.86 11.00
C GLN A 187 7.61 7.36 12.02
N SER A 188 8.02 8.17 12.99
CA SER A 188 8.93 7.73 14.04
C SER A 188 8.32 6.63 14.91
N ASP A 189 7.01 6.67 15.18
CA ASP A 189 6.34 5.61 15.93
C ASP A 189 6.19 4.35 15.08
N GLU A 190 5.77 4.49 13.82
CA GLU A 190 5.67 3.38 12.85
C GLU A 190 7.01 2.63 12.67
N TYR A 191 8.12 3.36 12.68
CA TYR A 191 9.48 2.81 12.67
C TYR A 191 9.98 2.40 14.07
N GLY A 192 9.07 2.15 15.01
CA GLY A 192 9.33 1.58 16.33
C GLY A 192 10.01 2.53 17.32
N GLY A 193 10.14 3.82 17.01
CA GLY A 193 10.85 4.82 17.81
C GLY A 193 12.35 4.51 17.93
N GLY A 194 12.96 3.98 16.87
CA GLY A 194 14.36 3.56 16.85
C GLY A 194 14.64 2.20 17.49
N ARG A 195 13.59 1.42 17.79
CA ARG A 195 13.70 0.05 18.30
C ARG A 195 13.33 -0.93 17.17
N PRO A 196 14.30 -1.62 16.53
CA PRO A 196 14.04 -2.44 15.34
C PRO A 196 12.95 -3.50 15.54
N GLN A 197 12.91 -4.12 16.71
CA GLN A 197 11.92 -5.14 17.07
C GLN A 197 10.48 -4.60 17.26
N ARG A 198 10.30 -3.27 17.24
CA ARG A 198 9.00 -2.61 17.30
C ARG A 198 8.62 -1.91 15.99
N VAL A 199 9.44 -1.99 14.95
CA VAL A 199 9.03 -1.50 13.63
C VAL A 199 7.77 -2.26 13.23
N HIS A 200 6.70 -1.56 12.84
CA HIS A 200 5.39 -2.18 12.63
C HIS A 200 5.43 -3.27 11.55
N ALA A 201 6.23 -3.10 10.51
CA ALA A 201 6.51 -4.15 9.54
C ALA A 201 7.12 -5.43 10.15
N GLU A 202 8.01 -5.31 11.15
CA GLU A 202 8.56 -6.47 11.88
C GLU A 202 7.53 -7.07 12.86
N LEU A 203 6.68 -6.25 13.49
CA LEU A 203 5.54 -6.74 14.28
C LEU A 203 4.64 -7.62 13.40
N PHE A 204 4.30 -7.16 12.20
CA PHE A 204 3.48 -7.91 11.26
C PHE A 204 4.17 -9.16 10.74
N ALA A 205 5.47 -9.09 10.43
CA ALA A 205 6.26 -10.25 10.04
C ALA A 205 6.24 -11.35 11.13
N ARG A 206 6.32 -10.96 12.41
CA ARG A 206 6.16 -11.90 13.54
C ARG A 206 4.75 -12.49 13.60
N ALA A 207 3.72 -11.66 13.42
CA ALA A 207 2.34 -12.12 13.38
C ALA A 207 2.11 -13.16 12.27
N MET A 208 2.66 -12.93 11.07
CA MET A 208 2.59 -13.90 9.97
C MET A 208 3.27 -15.23 10.34
N ARG A 209 4.50 -15.19 10.89
CA ARG A 209 5.20 -16.41 11.31
C ARG A 209 4.46 -17.18 12.40
N ALA A 210 3.86 -16.46 13.37
CA ALA A 210 3.04 -17.06 14.43
C ALA A 210 1.73 -17.67 13.87
N ALA A 211 1.22 -17.15 12.76
CA ALA A 211 0.10 -17.75 12.01
C ALA A 211 0.53 -18.90 11.08
N GLY A 212 1.82 -19.23 10.99
CA GLY A 212 2.35 -20.26 10.09
C GLY A 212 2.52 -19.83 8.64
N LEU A 213 2.52 -18.51 8.38
CA LEU A 213 2.69 -17.90 7.06
C LEU A 213 4.16 -17.47 6.81
N ASP A 214 4.52 -17.32 5.53
CA ASP A 214 5.83 -16.83 5.11
C ASP A 214 5.90 -15.30 5.19
N SER A 215 6.77 -14.76 6.03
CA SER A 215 6.93 -13.32 6.17
C SER A 215 7.92 -12.70 5.17
N THR A 216 8.41 -13.45 4.18
CA THR A 216 9.32 -12.93 3.16
C THR A 216 8.58 -11.93 2.26
N TYR A 217 9.17 -10.74 2.06
CA TYR A 217 8.54 -9.72 1.23
C TYR A 217 8.29 -10.24 -0.20
N GLY A 218 7.05 -10.12 -0.67
CA GLY A 218 6.65 -10.57 -2.01
C GLY A 218 6.20 -12.04 -2.10
N ALA A 219 6.34 -12.86 -1.05
CA ALA A 219 6.01 -14.30 -1.08
C ALA A 219 4.56 -14.64 -1.46
N TYR A 220 3.65 -13.68 -1.26
CA TYR A 220 2.22 -13.82 -1.54
C TYR A 220 1.73 -12.91 -2.68
N VAL A 221 2.65 -12.31 -3.45
CA VAL A 221 2.25 -11.46 -4.57
C VAL A 221 1.46 -12.26 -5.60
N ASP A 222 1.75 -13.55 -5.85
CA ASP A 222 0.94 -14.36 -6.78
C ASP A 222 -0.51 -14.60 -6.29
N ASP A 223 -0.71 -14.62 -4.98
CA ASP A 223 -1.97 -14.95 -4.33
C ASP A 223 -2.95 -13.78 -4.25
N VAL A 224 -2.48 -12.52 -4.31
CA VAL A 224 -3.36 -11.36 -4.10
C VAL A 224 -3.97 -10.84 -5.41
N PRO A 225 -5.26 -10.46 -5.45
CA PRO A 225 -5.90 -9.85 -6.62
C PRO A 225 -5.27 -8.49 -6.98
N ALA A 226 -5.43 -8.06 -8.23
CA ALA A 226 -5.00 -6.74 -8.71
C ALA A 226 -5.45 -5.58 -7.80
N ILE A 227 -6.66 -5.66 -7.24
CA ILE A 227 -7.21 -4.61 -6.38
C ILE A 227 -6.39 -4.38 -5.09
N THR A 228 -5.75 -5.43 -4.57
CA THR A 228 -4.85 -5.34 -3.41
C THR A 228 -3.54 -4.66 -3.78
N LEU A 229 -2.99 -4.98 -4.95
CA LEU A 229 -1.83 -4.27 -5.49
C LEU A 229 -2.17 -2.82 -5.78
N ALA A 230 -3.38 -2.52 -6.29
CA ALA A 230 -3.83 -1.18 -6.61
C ALA A 230 -3.88 -0.25 -5.38
N SER A 231 -4.38 -0.73 -4.23
CA SER A 231 -4.34 0.04 -2.97
C SER A 231 -2.90 0.43 -2.60
N HIS A 232 -1.97 -0.54 -2.61
CA HIS A 232 -0.56 -0.28 -2.30
C HIS A 232 0.14 0.62 -3.35
N ASN A 233 -0.15 0.39 -4.63
CA ASN A 233 0.39 1.17 -5.75
C ASN A 233 -0.06 2.63 -5.70
N MET A 234 -1.29 2.89 -5.26
CA MET A 234 -1.81 4.25 -5.07
C MET A 234 -0.99 5.01 -4.03
N MET A 235 -0.67 4.39 -2.89
CA MET A 235 0.18 4.98 -1.86
C MET A 235 1.57 5.34 -2.41
N SER A 236 2.19 4.39 -3.14
CA SER A 236 3.49 4.60 -3.76
C SER A 236 3.47 5.70 -4.82
N MET A 237 2.42 5.73 -5.66
CA MET A 237 2.20 6.78 -6.65
C MET A 237 2.16 8.16 -6.00
N PHE A 238 1.36 8.32 -4.94
CA PHE A 238 1.22 9.60 -4.24
C PHE A 238 2.53 10.02 -3.57
N GLY A 239 3.25 9.09 -2.92
CA GLY A 239 4.50 9.37 -2.23
C GLY A 239 5.65 9.76 -3.18
N LEU A 240 5.82 9.02 -4.28
CA LEU A 240 6.93 9.23 -5.23
C LEU A 240 6.71 10.44 -6.14
N ASN A 241 5.46 10.81 -6.42
CA ASN A 241 5.16 11.97 -7.26
C ASN A 241 5.02 13.25 -6.42
N ARG A 242 5.99 14.17 -6.51
CA ARG A 242 5.95 15.46 -5.78
C ARG A 242 4.65 16.25 -5.99
N ARG A 243 4.06 16.19 -7.20
CA ARG A 243 2.80 16.87 -7.50
C ARG A 243 1.60 16.31 -6.71
N LEU A 244 1.71 15.12 -6.14
CA LEU A 244 0.69 14.42 -5.36
C LEU A 244 1.00 14.45 -3.85
N VAL A 245 1.86 15.37 -3.38
CA VAL A 245 2.22 15.48 -1.97
C VAL A 245 1.00 15.75 -1.08
N GLY A 246 0.02 16.52 -1.55
CA GLY A 246 -1.26 16.68 -0.85
C GLY A 246 -2.01 15.36 -0.73
N ALA A 247 -2.03 14.55 -1.79
CA ALA A 247 -2.74 13.27 -1.81
C ALA A 247 -2.15 12.24 -0.85
N ILE A 248 -0.82 12.11 -0.76
CA ILE A 248 -0.22 11.18 0.23
C ILE A 248 -0.48 11.64 1.67
N VAL A 249 -0.51 12.96 1.93
CA VAL A 249 -0.85 13.52 3.25
C VAL A 249 -2.30 13.25 3.61
N GLY A 250 -3.23 13.51 2.69
CA GLY A 250 -4.64 13.20 2.87
C GLY A 250 -4.89 11.71 3.06
N HIS A 251 -4.19 10.87 2.29
CA HIS A 251 -4.24 9.43 2.44
C HIS A 251 -3.79 8.99 3.82
N LEU A 252 -2.64 9.48 4.31
CA LEU A 252 -2.17 9.15 5.66
C LEU A 252 -3.20 9.58 6.72
N ALA A 253 -3.75 10.80 6.60
CA ALA A 253 -4.77 11.26 7.53
C ALA A 253 -5.99 10.33 7.58
N ALA A 254 -6.55 9.93 6.44
CA ALA A 254 -7.66 8.98 6.42
C ALA A 254 -7.27 7.59 6.97
N PHE A 255 -6.06 7.13 6.67
CA PHE A 255 -5.55 5.83 7.13
C PHE A 255 -5.44 5.78 8.66
N GLU A 256 -4.78 6.77 9.29
CA GLU A 256 -4.66 6.91 10.76
C GLU A 256 -6.02 7.06 11.46
N MET A 257 -6.98 7.71 10.80
CA MET A 257 -8.32 7.92 11.36
C MET A 257 -9.20 6.67 11.28
N THR A 258 -8.81 5.65 10.51
CA THR A 258 -9.58 4.43 10.30
C THR A 258 -8.87 3.15 10.75
N SER A 259 -7.76 3.24 11.47
CA SER A 259 -6.98 2.09 11.93
C SER A 259 -7.50 1.45 13.24
N SER A 260 -7.79 2.23 14.29
CA SER A 260 -7.91 1.66 15.65
C SER A 260 -9.15 0.80 15.88
N ILE A 261 -10.31 1.20 15.35
CA ILE A 261 -11.54 0.40 15.49
C ILE A 261 -11.41 -0.91 14.70
N PRO A 262 -11.01 -0.91 13.41
CA PRO A 262 -10.73 -2.14 12.68
C PRO A 262 -9.67 -3.03 13.33
N CYS A 263 -8.54 -2.47 13.78
CA CYS A 263 -7.47 -3.23 14.43
C CYS A 263 -7.96 -3.94 15.71
N ARG A 264 -8.75 -3.27 16.56
CA ARG A 264 -9.39 -3.91 17.71
C ARG A 264 -10.28 -5.09 17.32
N LEU A 265 -11.09 -4.92 16.27
CA LEU A 265 -11.98 -5.96 15.77
C LEU A 265 -11.21 -7.13 15.14
N TYR A 266 -10.07 -6.86 14.49
CA TYR A 266 -9.17 -7.90 14.02
C TYR A 266 -8.58 -8.69 15.18
N ALA A 267 -8.03 -8.02 16.20
CA ALA A 267 -7.51 -8.68 17.40
C ALA A 267 -8.59 -9.55 18.08
N ASP A 268 -9.80 -9.02 18.29
CA ASP A 268 -10.93 -9.78 18.84
C ASP A 268 -11.25 -11.03 18.02
N GLY A 269 -11.24 -10.92 16.70
CA GLY A 269 -11.49 -12.03 15.78
C GLY A 269 -10.40 -13.09 15.81
N LEU A 270 -9.13 -12.67 15.84
CA LEU A 270 -7.97 -13.56 15.93
C LEU A 270 -7.97 -14.33 17.26
N HIS A 271 -8.27 -13.67 18.37
CA HIS A 271 -8.45 -14.31 19.68
C HIS A 271 -9.60 -15.32 19.67
N ARG A 272 -10.77 -14.95 19.12
CA ARG A 272 -11.92 -15.84 18.98
C ARG A 272 -11.58 -17.11 18.19
N LEU A 273 -10.72 -16.99 17.19
CA LEU A 273 -10.27 -18.10 16.34
C LEU A 273 -9.14 -18.94 16.95
N GLY A 274 -8.63 -18.56 18.13
CA GLY A 274 -7.58 -19.28 18.85
C GLY A 274 -6.23 -19.20 18.15
N PHE A 275 -5.92 -18.08 17.49
CA PHE A 275 -4.55 -17.81 17.07
C PHE A 275 -3.64 -17.57 18.28
N ASP A 276 -2.34 -17.75 18.08
CA ASP A 276 -1.33 -17.37 19.07
C ASP A 276 -1.44 -15.85 19.35
N PRO A 277 -1.28 -15.40 20.62
CA PRO A 277 -1.30 -13.97 20.95
C PRO A 277 -0.36 -13.11 20.08
N ASP A 278 0.76 -13.66 19.63
CA ASP A 278 1.71 -12.96 18.76
C ASP A 278 1.10 -12.58 17.38
N VAL A 279 0.02 -13.25 16.95
CA VAL A 279 -0.71 -12.90 15.72
C VAL A 279 -1.56 -11.64 15.91
N ALA A 280 -2.13 -11.46 17.09
CA ALA A 280 -2.95 -10.29 17.42
C ALA A 280 -2.11 -9.07 17.80
N ALA A 281 -0.88 -9.27 18.30
CA ALA A 281 -0.01 -8.22 18.84
C ALA A 281 0.21 -7.03 17.89
N TYR A 282 0.34 -7.27 16.58
CA TYR A 282 0.44 -6.20 15.58
C TYR A 282 -0.79 -5.27 15.60
N PHE A 283 -1.98 -5.85 15.65
CA PHE A 283 -3.24 -5.09 15.65
C PHE A 283 -3.46 -4.40 17.00
N GLU A 284 -3.02 -5.00 18.10
CA GLU A 284 -3.13 -4.41 19.44
C GLU A 284 -2.25 -3.18 19.60
N GLU A 285 -1.04 -3.15 19.02
CA GLU A 285 -0.17 -1.95 19.02
C GLU A 285 -0.91 -0.73 18.42
N HIS A 286 -1.62 -0.94 17.30
CA HIS A 286 -2.42 0.10 16.63
C HIS A 286 -3.70 0.47 17.41
N VAL A 287 -4.13 -0.31 18.40
CA VAL A 287 -5.22 0.12 19.29
C VAL A 287 -4.73 1.10 20.35
N GLU A 288 -3.48 0.96 20.79
CA GLU A 288 -2.90 1.77 21.86
C GLU A 288 -2.35 3.12 21.37
N ALA A 289 -1.83 3.19 20.14
CA ALA A 289 -1.18 4.38 19.57
C ALA A 289 -2.16 5.47 19.05
N ASP A 290 -3.35 5.07 18.58
CA ASP A 290 -4.05 5.85 17.56
C ASP A 290 -4.82 7.11 17.99
N ALA A 291 -5.30 7.21 19.23
CA ALA A 291 -6.11 8.37 19.63
C ALA A 291 -5.33 9.70 19.51
N VAL A 292 -4.00 9.60 19.53
CA VAL A 292 -3.08 10.72 19.30
C VAL A 292 -2.79 10.88 17.81
N HIS A 293 -2.49 9.79 17.10
CA HIS A 293 -2.15 9.83 15.67
C HIS A 293 -3.28 10.37 14.81
N GLU A 294 -4.55 9.99 15.05
CA GLU A 294 -5.68 10.52 14.28
C GLU A 294 -5.77 12.06 14.35
N GLN A 295 -5.38 12.65 15.49
CA GLN A 295 -5.43 14.10 15.71
C GLN A 295 -4.22 14.79 15.08
N ILE A 296 -3.03 14.20 15.22
CA ILE A 296 -1.81 14.68 14.56
C ILE A 296 -2.00 14.65 13.04
N ALA A 297 -2.49 13.54 12.49
CA ALA A 297 -2.66 13.36 11.07
C ALA A 297 -3.71 14.31 10.48
N ALA A 298 -4.87 14.45 11.13
CA ALA A 298 -5.94 15.32 10.64
C ALA A 298 -5.64 16.81 10.81
N ARG A 299 -5.07 17.23 11.95
CA ARG A 299 -4.87 18.65 12.29
C ARG A 299 -3.45 19.11 12.04
N ASP A 300 -2.48 18.49 12.70
CA ASP A 300 -1.10 18.97 12.71
C ASP A 300 -0.35 18.64 11.42
N LEU A 301 -0.81 17.66 10.65
CA LEU A 301 -0.32 17.30 9.33
C LEU A 301 -1.21 17.88 8.22
N ALA A 302 -2.41 17.32 8.00
CA ALA A 302 -3.24 17.69 6.85
C ALA A 302 -3.83 19.10 6.99
N GLY A 303 -4.37 19.43 8.17
CA GLY A 303 -4.93 20.75 8.45
C GLY A 303 -3.90 21.87 8.35
N SER A 304 -2.70 21.67 8.91
CA SER A 304 -1.63 22.67 8.85
C SER A 304 -1.06 22.82 7.44
N LEU A 305 -0.94 21.72 6.67
CA LEU A 305 -0.53 21.77 5.27
C LEU A 305 -1.54 22.56 4.43
N ALA A 306 -2.85 22.33 4.62
CA ALA A 306 -3.87 23.08 3.90
C ALA A 306 -3.89 24.57 4.27
N GLU A 307 -3.58 24.92 5.51
CA GLU A 307 -3.50 26.32 5.96
C GLU A 307 -2.26 27.03 5.40
N ASP A 308 -1.10 26.36 5.41
CA ASP A 308 0.15 26.93 4.89
C ASP A 308 0.19 26.92 3.35
N HIS A 309 -0.46 25.93 2.72
CA HIS A 309 -0.53 25.71 1.27
C HIS A 309 -1.97 25.40 0.80
N PRO A 310 -2.86 26.41 0.75
CA PRO A 310 -4.27 26.22 0.34
C PRO A 310 -4.45 25.61 -1.04
N GLU A 311 -3.48 25.78 -1.95
CA GLU A 311 -3.47 25.16 -3.28
C GLU A 311 -3.43 23.62 -3.25
N LEU A 312 -2.97 23.02 -2.14
CA LEU A 312 -2.89 21.57 -1.96
C LEU A 312 -4.18 20.96 -1.40
N LEU A 313 -5.11 21.77 -0.91
CA LEU A 313 -6.34 21.28 -0.28
C LEU A 313 -7.14 20.30 -1.17
N PRO A 314 -7.33 20.53 -2.49
CA PRO A 314 -8.03 19.57 -3.34
C PRO A 314 -7.36 18.20 -3.39
N ASP A 315 -6.02 18.16 -3.42
CA ASP A 315 -5.29 16.89 -3.43
C ASP A 315 -5.30 16.22 -2.05
N ILE A 316 -5.27 16.98 -0.94
CA ILE A 316 -5.46 16.44 0.41
C ILE A 316 -6.82 15.73 0.53
N LEU A 317 -7.90 16.37 0.09
CA LEU A 317 -9.22 15.75 0.11
C LEU A 317 -9.31 14.54 -0.82
N PHE A 318 -8.71 14.64 -2.02
CA PHE A 318 -8.66 13.53 -2.96
C PHE A 318 -7.92 12.32 -2.37
N GLY A 319 -6.76 12.53 -1.75
CA GLY A 319 -5.99 11.46 -1.11
C GLY A 319 -6.75 10.75 -0.01
N ALA A 320 -7.42 11.52 0.86
CA ALA A 320 -8.26 10.98 1.92
C ALA A 320 -9.43 10.15 1.37
N ALA A 321 -10.16 10.70 0.39
CA ALA A 321 -11.26 10.00 -0.26
C ALA A 321 -10.79 8.75 -1.03
N ALA A 322 -9.63 8.83 -1.67
CA ALA A 322 -9.05 7.73 -2.44
C ALA A 322 -8.63 6.56 -1.52
N CYS A 323 -8.01 6.85 -0.37
CA CYS A 323 -7.71 5.86 0.67
C CYS A 323 -8.96 5.03 1.02
N LEU A 324 -10.02 5.70 1.47
CA LEU A 324 -11.26 5.04 1.92
C LEU A 324 -11.96 4.29 0.77
N THR A 325 -11.97 4.88 -0.43
CA THR A 325 -12.67 4.30 -1.58
C THR A 325 -11.97 3.05 -2.09
N VAL A 326 -10.65 3.09 -2.27
CA VAL A 326 -9.88 1.97 -2.85
C VAL A 326 -9.77 0.83 -1.86
N ASP A 327 -9.54 1.12 -0.57
CA ASP A 327 -9.57 0.10 0.48
C ASP A 327 -10.97 -0.50 0.66
N GLY A 328 -12.01 0.32 0.51
CA GLY A 328 -13.40 -0.13 0.44
C GLY A 328 -13.64 -1.14 -0.68
N TRP A 329 -13.10 -0.92 -1.88
CA TRP A 329 -13.18 -1.89 -2.99
C TRP A 329 -12.45 -3.21 -2.68
N GLY A 330 -11.30 -3.15 -2.01
CA GLY A 330 -10.58 -4.34 -1.55
C GLY A 330 -11.37 -5.13 -0.51
N GLY A 331 -11.95 -4.43 0.47
CA GLY A 331 -12.81 -5.03 1.49
C GLY A 331 -14.08 -5.66 0.92
N GLU A 332 -14.69 -5.01 -0.08
CA GLU A 332 -15.83 -5.54 -0.83
C GLU A 332 -15.47 -6.84 -1.56
N HIS A 333 -14.37 -6.85 -2.34
CA HIS A 333 -13.87 -8.05 -3.02
C HIS A 333 -13.69 -9.24 -2.08
N ILE A 334 -13.06 -9.01 -0.92
CA ILE A 334 -12.82 -10.05 0.08
C ILE A 334 -14.16 -10.60 0.62
N LEU A 335 -15.06 -9.71 1.03
CA LEU A 335 -16.34 -10.12 1.60
C LEU A 335 -17.27 -10.81 0.60
N GLU A 336 -17.33 -10.32 -0.64
CA GLU A 336 -18.12 -10.94 -1.71
C GLU A 336 -17.63 -12.35 -2.02
N SER A 337 -16.31 -12.54 -2.12
CA SER A 337 -15.68 -13.85 -2.34
C SER A 337 -16.08 -14.83 -1.23
N TRP A 338 -15.99 -14.40 0.03
CA TRP A 338 -16.35 -15.21 1.18
C TRP A 338 -17.84 -15.52 1.28
N GLN A 339 -18.71 -14.57 0.92
CA GLN A 339 -20.16 -14.78 0.88
C GLN A 339 -20.57 -15.77 -0.22
N ALA A 340 -19.82 -15.79 -1.33
CA ALA A 340 -19.93 -16.79 -2.38
C ALA A 340 -19.33 -18.17 -2.00
N GLY A 341 -18.69 -18.29 -0.83
CA GLY A 341 -18.05 -19.54 -0.39
C GLY A 341 -16.74 -19.85 -1.12
N THR A 342 -16.10 -18.83 -1.69
CA THR A 342 -14.82 -18.92 -2.43
C THR A 342 -13.72 -18.15 -1.71
N SER A 343 -12.47 -18.48 -2.00
CA SER A 343 -11.31 -17.74 -1.48
C SER A 343 -11.29 -16.32 -2.07
N SER A 344 -10.85 -15.35 -1.28
CA SER A 344 -10.56 -13.98 -1.76
C SER A 344 -9.23 -13.87 -2.50
N LEU A 345 -8.39 -14.91 -2.41
CA LEU A 345 -7.10 -15.02 -3.07
C LEU A 345 -7.25 -15.56 -4.50
N ARG A 346 -6.29 -15.21 -5.35
CA ARG A 346 -6.15 -15.77 -6.68
C ARG A 346 -5.70 -17.24 -6.57
N PRO A 347 -6.19 -18.14 -7.46
CA PRO A 347 -5.58 -19.44 -7.61
C PRO A 347 -4.15 -19.28 -8.10
N ARG A 348 -3.18 -19.92 -7.44
CA ARG A 348 -1.83 -20.03 -8.01
C ARG A 348 -1.91 -20.77 -9.35
N VAL A 349 -1.38 -20.15 -10.39
CA VAL A 349 -1.14 -20.86 -11.65
C VAL A 349 0.02 -21.82 -11.34
N ALA A 350 -0.21 -23.12 -11.46
CA ALA A 350 0.85 -24.10 -11.25
C ALA A 350 1.99 -23.80 -12.24
N SER A 351 3.20 -23.61 -11.71
CA SER A 351 4.43 -23.39 -12.48
C SER A 351 4.91 -24.64 -13.19
#